data_AF-A0A9Q8L7J6-F1
#
_entry.id   AF-A0A9Q8L7J6-F1
#
_cell.length_a   1.000
_cell.length_b   1.000
_cell.length_c   1.000
_cell.angle_alpha   90.00
_cell.angle_beta   90.00
_cell.angle_gamma   90.00
#
_symmetry.space_group_name_H-M   'P 1'
#
loop_
_entity.id
_entity.type
_entity.pdbx_description
1 polymer ?
#
loop_
_entity_poly.entity_id
_entity_poly.type
_entity_poly.pdbx_seq_one_letter_code
_entity_poly.pdbx_strand_id
1 'polypeptide(L)'
;MALPPKWYQFLVSVFASLGSVLYGYDLGVIAGAVASNNFVATFDPTKAETGAVVSVFTGGAFFGAGLAGPAGDYLGRKKTILLGALIFILGGGLQAGAQNLGYLYAGRAIAGLGVGFLVMIIPLYQAELAHPDIRGRVTALQQFMLGVGALVSKSEGQKTSTVWNMRAASLA
;
A
#
# COMPACT_ATOMS: atom_id res chain seq x y z
N MET A 1 -5.81 27.82 17.61
CA MET A 1 -6.37 26.77 18.51
C MET A 1 -5.41 25.59 18.54
N ALA A 2 -4.59 25.47 19.58
CA ALA A 2 -3.67 24.36 19.74
C ALA A 2 -4.44 23.18 20.35
N LEU A 3 -4.71 22.15 19.55
CA LEU A 3 -5.38 20.92 20.01
C LEU A 3 -4.53 20.25 21.10
N PRO A 4 -5.14 19.65 22.13
CA PRO A 4 -4.41 18.95 23.18
C PRO A 4 -3.55 17.82 22.56
N PRO A 5 -2.30 17.62 23.04
CA PRO A 5 -1.32 16.73 22.41
C PRO A 5 -1.80 15.27 22.29
N LYS A 6 -2.64 14.81 23.21
CA LYS A 6 -3.29 13.48 23.16
C LYS A 6 -4.24 13.34 21.95
N TRP A 7 -4.98 14.39 21.62
CA TRP A 7 -5.92 14.38 20.50
C TRP A 7 -5.21 14.47 19.15
N TYR A 8 -4.11 15.22 19.09
CA TYR A 8 -3.26 15.29 17.91
C TYR A 8 -2.60 13.93 17.61
N GLN A 9 -2.05 13.26 18.62
CA GLN A 9 -1.51 11.90 18.49
C GLN A 9 -2.57 10.90 18.02
N PHE A 10 -3.79 10.98 18.57
CA PHE A 10 -4.90 10.12 18.17
C PHE A 10 -5.32 10.32 16.70
N LEU A 11 -5.44 11.57 16.25
CA LEU A 11 -5.78 11.88 14.86
C LEU A 11 -4.70 11.39 13.89
N VAL A 12 -3.41 11.57 14.23
CA VAL A 12 -2.30 11.07 13.42
C VAL A 12 -2.27 9.55 13.40
N SER A 13 -2.54 8.87 14.52
CA SER A 13 -2.56 7.41 14.56
C SER A 13 -3.74 6.82 13.77
N VAL A 14 -4.91 7.47 13.80
CA VAL A 14 -6.08 7.08 12.99
C VAL A 14 -5.77 7.27 11.50
N PHE A 15 -5.19 8.41 11.12
CA PHE A 15 -4.83 8.67 9.71
C PHE A 15 -3.77 7.69 9.21
N ALA A 16 -2.77 7.39 10.04
CA ALA A 16 -1.73 6.42 9.73
C ALA A 16 -2.30 4.98 9.64
N SER A 17 -3.24 4.63 10.50
CA SER A 17 -3.94 3.33 10.45
C SER A 17 -4.76 3.19 9.16
N LEU A 18 -5.46 4.23 8.73
CA LEU A 18 -6.19 4.23 7.45
C LEU A 18 -5.26 4.07 6.25
N GLY A 19 -4.13 4.77 6.22
CA GLY A 19 -3.11 4.59 5.19
C GLY A 19 -2.51 3.19 5.17
N SER A 20 -2.32 2.60 6.34
CA SER A 20 -1.90 1.21 6.50
C SER A 20 -2.95 0.22 5.97
N VAL A 21 -4.24 0.39 6.29
CA VAL A 21 -5.29 -0.47 5.75
C VAL A 21 -5.34 -0.40 4.22
N LEU A 22 -5.24 0.79 3.64
CA LEU A 22 -5.22 0.98 2.18
C LEU A 22 -4.01 0.28 1.53
N TYR A 23 -2.83 0.39 2.13
CA TYR A 23 -1.65 -0.29 1.62
C TYR A 23 -1.77 -1.83 1.72
N GLY A 24 -2.27 -2.34 2.85
CA GLY A 24 -2.56 -3.77 2.99
C GLY A 24 -3.60 -4.26 1.98
N TYR A 25 -4.58 -3.42 1.65
CA TYR A 25 -5.57 -3.70 0.62
C TYR A 25 -4.95 -3.80 -0.78
N ASP A 26 -4.06 -2.87 -1.17
CA ASP A 26 -3.37 -2.94 -2.47
C ASP A 26 -2.53 -4.22 -2.61
N LEU A 27 -1.78 -4.61 -1.59
CA LEU A 27 -1.03 -5.87 -1.58
C LEU A 27 -1.94 -7.09 -1.75
N GLY A 28 -3.11 -7.09 -1.10
CA GLY A 28 -4.08 -8.18 -1.22
C GLY A 28 -4.77 -8.23 -2.59
N VAL A 29 -5.09 -7.07 -3.17
CA VAL A 29 -5.71 -6.98 -4.50
C VAL A 29 -4.75 -7.47 -5.58
N ILE A 30 -3.46 -7.13 -5.50
CA ILE A 30 -2.44 -7.68 -6.42
C ILE A 30 -2.43 -9.20 -6.33
N ALA A 31 -2.39 -9.77 -5.12
CA ALA A 31 -2.36 -11.21 -4.92
C ALA A 31 -3.61 -11.89 -5.53
N GLY A 32 -4.78 -11.25 -5.43
CA GLY A 32 -6.01 -11.70 -6.07
C GLY A 32 -6.02 -11.51 -7.59
N ALA A 33 -5.52 -10.39 -8.10
CA ALA A 33 -5.44 -10.06 -9.52
C ALA A 33 -4.50 -11.01 -10.27
N VAL A 34 -3.35 -11.32 -9.67
CA VAL A 34 -2.37 -12.32 -10.13
C VAL A 34 -2.99 -13.72 -10.20
N ALA A 35 -3.91 -14.05 -9.30
CA ALA A 35 -4.62 -15.33 -9.30
C ALA A 35 -5.85 -15.37 -10.23
N SER A 36 -6.21 -14.26 -10.88
CA SER A 36 -7.45 -14.15 -11.66
C SER A 36 -7.28 -14.58 -13.12
N ASN A 37 -8.17 -15.47 -13.59
CA ASN A 37 -8.15 -16.00 -14.97
C ASN A 37 -8.43 -14.94 -16.06
N ASN A 38 -9.04 -13.80 -15.72
CA ASN A 38 -9.26 -12.69 -16.65
C ASN A 38 -7.96 -11.96 -17.03
N PHE A 39 -6.99 -11.91 -16.12
CA PHE A 39 -5.67 -11.34 -16.40
C PHE A 39 -4.83 -12.25 -17.29
N VAL A 40 -5.01 -13.57 -17.12
CA VAL A 40 -4.37 -14.60 -17.96
C VAL A 40 -4.94 -14.62 -19.38
N ALA A 41 -6.26 -14.47 -19.53
CA ALA A 41 -6.92 -14.48 -20.83
C ALA A 41 -6.71 -13.20 -21.67
N THR A 42 -6.42 -12.06 -21.03
CA THR A 42 -6.27 -10.76 -21.71
C THR A 42 -4.81 -10.44 -22.05
N PHE A 43 -3.84 -10.95 -21.28
CA PHE A 43 -2.43 -10.58 -21.40
C PHE A 43 -1.47 -11.76 -21.64
N ASP A 44 -1.94 -13.01 -21.59
CA ASP A 44 -1.11 -14.24 -21.68
C ASP A 44 0.23 -14.17 -20.90
N PRO A 45 0.20 -13.74 -19.62
CA PRO A 45 1.42 -13.44 -18.89
C PRO A 45 2.16 -14.74 -18.54
N THR A 46 3.44 -14.81 -18.91
CA THR A 46 4.31 -15.89 -18.45
C THR A 46 4.51 -15.75 -16.93
N LYS A 47 4.71 -16.84 -16.17
CA LYS A 47 4.97 -16.78 -14.71
C LYS A 47 6.07 -15.77 -14.32
N ALA A 48 7.00 -15.50 -15.23
CA ALA A 48 8.05 -14.49 -15.10
C ALA A 48 7.52 -13.05 -15.04
N GLU A 49 6.50 -12.70 -15.84
CA GLU A 49 5.91 -11.36 -15.91
C GLU A 49 5.08 -11.05 -14.67
N THR A 50 4.37 -12.03 -14.15
CA THR A 50 3.64 -11.87 -12.89
C THR A 50 4.59 -11.58 -11.72
N GLY A 51 5.73 -12.28 -11.67
CA GLY A 51 6.80 -11.99 -10.71
C GLY A 51 7.43 -10.62 -10.94
N ALA A 52 7.56 -10.20 -12.21
CA ALA A 52 8.10 -8.89 -12.58
C ALA A 52 7.24 -7.73 -12.03
N VAL A 53 5.92 -7.88 -11.96
CA VAL A 53 5.03 -6.83 -11.41
C VAL A 53 5.34 -6.59 -9.92
N VAL A 54 5.53 -7.66 -9.16
CA VAL A 54 5.84 -7.60 -7.72
C VAL A 54 7.28 -7.14 -7.49
N SER A 55 8.22 -7.56 -8.34
CA SER A 55 9.62 -7.16 -8.22
C SER A 55 9.83 -5.69 -8.57
N VAL A 56 9.13 -5.15 -9.57
CA VAL A 56 9.17 -3.72 -9.94
C VAL A 56 8.59 -2.86 -8.81
N PHE A 57 7.50 -3.31 -8.17
CA PHE A 57 6.96 -2.64 -6.98
C PHE A 57 8.00 -2.61 -5.84
N THR A 58 8.63 -3.76 -5.56
CA THR A 58 9.64 -3.89 -4.49
C THR A 58 10.90 -3.08 -4.80
N GLY A 59 11.33 -3.06 -6.06
CA GLY A 59 12.43 -2.23 -6.55
C GLY A 59 12.10 -0.74 -6.39
N GLY A 60 10.91 -0.31 -6.80
CA GLY A 60 10.44 1.05 -6.57
C GLY A 60 10.43 1.42 -5.09
N ALA A 61 9.97 0.52 -4.22
CA ALA A 61 9.99 0.72 -2.78
C ALA A 61 11.41 0.82 -2.20
N PHE A 62 12.38 0.06 -2.72
CA PHE A 62 13.78 0.15 -2.32
C PHE A 62 14.37 1.52 -2.64
N PHE A 63 14.19 2.01 -3.87
CA PHE A 63 14.64 3.35 -4.26
C PHE A 63 13.89 4.44 -3.48
N GLY A 64 12.59 4.26 -3.25
CA GLY A 64 11.76 5.17 -2.47
C GLY A 64 12.23 5.28 -1.02
N ALA A 65 12.52 4.16 -0.36
CA ALA A 65 13.04 4.15 1.01
C ALA A 65 14.44 4.79 1.09
N GLY A 66 15.32 4.55 0.11
CA GLY A 66 16.64 5.17 0.05
C GLY A 66 16.59 6.70 -0.09
N LEU A 67 15.67 7.22 -0.90
CA LEU A 67 15.47 8.66 -1.07
C LEU A 67 14.69 9.30 0.10
N ALA A 68 13.94 8.51 0.87
CA ALA A 68 13.11 8.98 1.98
C ALA A 68 13.91 9.55 3.15
N GLY A 69 15.09 9.00 3.43
CA GLY A 69 15.98 9.49 4.49
C GLY A 69 16.37 10.96 4.29
N PRO A 70 17.16 11.29 3.25
CA PRO A 70 17.63 12.66 3.03
C PRO A 70 16.49 13.63 2.74
N ALA A 71 15.44 13.21 2.03
CA ALA A 71 14.30 14.07 1.77
C ALA A 71 13.49 14.36 3.05
N GLY A 72 13.39 13.39 3.97
CA GLY A 72 12.77 13.54 5.28
C GLY A 72 13.44 14.62 6.14
N ASP A 73 14.77 14.65 6.12
CA ASP A 73 15.58 15.60 6.87
C ASP A 73 15.60 17.00 6.23
N TYR A 74 15.52 17.11 4.90
CA TYR A 74 15.62 18.40 4.19
C TYR A 74 14.28 19.13 4.02
N LEU A 75 13.19 18.44 3.69
CA LEU A 75 11.87 19.05 3.44
C LEU A 75 10.96 19.09 4.68
N GLY A 76 11.33 18.38 5.73
CA GLY A 76 10.53 18.22 6.94
C GLY A 76 9.47 17.13 6.82
N ARG A 77 9.29 16.42 7.93
CA ARG A 77 8.47 15.19 8.10
C ARG A 77 7.05 15.25 7.52
N LYS A 78 6.36 16.39 7.68
CA LYS A 78 4.96 16.51 7.27
C LYS A 78 4.81 16.68 5.75
N LYS A 79 5.75 17.41 5.12
CA LYS A 79 5.75 17.65 3.67
C LYS A 79 6.18 16.40 2.91
N THR A 80 7.08 15.61 3.49
CA THR A 80 7.54 14.36 2.90
C THR A 80 6.45 13.29 2.91
N ILE A 81 5.63 13.21 3.95
CA ILE A 81 4.41 12.36 3.94
C ILE A 81 3.45 12.80 2.84
N LEU A 82 3.22 14.11 2.68
CA LEU A 82 2.32 14.63 1.64
C LEU A 82 2.82 14.31 0.22
N LEU A 83 4.12 14.48 -0.03
CA LEU A 83 4.75 14.13 -1.31
C LEU A 83 4.63 12.64 -1.60
N GLY A 84 4.93 11.77 -0.64
CA GLY A 84 4.78 10.32 -0.79
C GLY A 84 3.34 9.91 -1.11
N ALA A 85 2.36 10.53 -0.44
CA ALA A 85 0.94 10.29 -0.71
C ALA A 85 0.51 10.73 -2.11
N LEU A 86 1.00 11.88 -2.59
CA LEU A 86 0.74 12.34 -3.96
C LEU A 86 1.32 11.38 -5.01
N ILE A 87 2.56 10.93 -4.83
CA ILE A 87 3.20 9.98 -5.72
C ILE A 87 2.41 8.65 -5.74
N PHE A 88 1.93 8.20 -4.58
CA PHE A 88 1.11 7.00 -4.48
C PHE A 88 -0.23 7.15 -5.20
N ILE A 89 -0.93 8.28 -5.03
CA ILE A 89 -2.20 8.56 -5.74
C ILE A 89 -1.97 8.61 -7.25
N LEU A 90 -0.89 9.23 -7.72
CA LEU A 90 -0.55 9.26 -9.14
C LEU A 90 -0.25 7.86 -9.68
N GLY A 91 0.50 7.04 -8.96
CA GLY A 91 0.79 5.65 -9.33
C GLY A 91 -0.47 4.77 -9.36
N GLY A 92 -1.35 4.92 -8.37
CA GLY A 92 -2.64 4.22 -8.32
C GLY A 92 -3.60 4.66 -9.42
N GLY A 93 -3.65 5.97 -9.72
CA GLY A 93 -4.43 6.50 -10.82
C GLY A 93 -3.96 5.99 -12.18
N LEU A 94 -2.64 5.88 -12.37
CA LEU A 94 -2.05 5.32 -13.59
C LEU A 94 -2.39 3.82 -13.74
N GLN A 95 -2.43 3.07 -12.64
CA GLN A 95 -2.88 1.68 -12.66
C GLN A 95 -4.38 1.55 -12.94
N ALA A 96 -5.21 2.43 -12.38
CA ALA A 96 -6.66 2.41 -12.61
C ALA A 96 -7.03 2.71 -14.07
N GLY A 97 -6.25 3.53 -14.75
CA GLY A 97 -6.40 3.84 -16.18
C GLY A 97 -5.58 2.95 -17.12
N ALA A 98 -4.93 1.89 -16.63
CA ALA A 98 -4.02 1.10 -17.44
C ALA A 98 -4.75 0.27 -18.52
N GLN A 99 -4.43 0.54 -19.78
CA GLN A 99 -4.94 -0.22 -20.94
C GLN A 99 -3.95 -1.26 -21.47
N ASN A 100 -2.66 -1.18 -21.08
CA ASN A 100 -1.60 -2.11 -21.47
C ASN A 100 -0.76 -2.53 -20.25
N LEU A 101 -0.10 -3.70 -20.30
CA LEU A 101 0.82 -4.17 -19.25
C LEU A 101 1.92 -3.16 -18.90
N GLY A 102 2.44 -2.42 -19.88
CA GLY A 102 3.45 -1.38 -19.66
C GLY A 102 3.00 -0.28 -18.70
N TYR A 103 1.73 0.13 -18.77
CA TYR A 103 1.16 1.11 -17.83
C TYR A 103 1.02 0.52 -16.43
N LEU A 104 0.71 -0.77 -16.31
CA LEU A 104 0.67 -1.46 -15.04
C LEU A 104 2.06 -1.49 -14.37
N TYR A 105 3.11 -1.83 -15.13
CA TYR A 105 4.49 -1.82 -14.62
C TYR A 105 4.95 -0.42 -14.20
N ALA A 106 4.71 0.59 -15.02
CA ALA A 106 5.07 1.97 -14.70
C ALA A 106 4.31 2.47 -13.46
N GLY A 107 3.00 2.19 -13.38
CA GLY A 107 2.17 2.55 -12.24
C GLY A 107 2.61 1.83 -10.96
N ARG A 108 3.09 0.59 -11.06
CA ARG A 108 3.63 -0.18 -9.92
C ARG A 108 4.99 0.33 -9.46
N ALA A 109 5.86 0.74 -10.37
CA ALA A 109 7.13 1.37 -10.02
C ALA A 109 6.91 2.69 -9.26
N ILE A 110 6.01 3.54 -9.76
CA ILE A 110 5.68 4.85 -9.17
C ILE A 110 4.95 4.67 -7.83
N ALA A 111 3.95 3.79 -7.77
CA ALA A 111 3.26 3.49 -6.52
C ALA A 111 4.23 2.90 -5.48
N GLY A 112 5.14 2.01 -5.89
CA GLY A 112 6.19 1.45 -5.03
C GLY A 112 7.12 2.52 -4.48
N LEU A 113 7.57 3.46 -5.32
CA LEU A 113 8.35 4.63 -4.90
C LEU A 113 7.63 5.45 -3.82
N GLY A 114 6.35 5.77 -4.02
CA GLY A 114 5.54 6.52 -3.06
C GLY A 114 5.36 5.77 -1.73
N VAL A 115 5.04 4.47 -1.78
CA VAL A 115 4.88 3.63 -0.58
C VAL A 115 6.19 3.49 0.18
N GLY A 116 7.31 3.22 -0.50
CA GLY A 116 8.62 3.10 0.15
C GLY A 116 9.00 4.36 0.93
N PHE A 117 8.65 5.52 0.37
CA PHE A 117 8.81 6.81 1.01
C PHE A 117 7.94 6.96 2.28
N LEU A 118 6.65 6.61 2.17
CA LEU A 118 5.69 6.65 3.27
C LEU A 118 6.06 5.70 4.41
N VAL A 119 6.40 4.45 4.11
CA VAL A 119 6.74 3.41 5.10
C VAL A 119 7.96 3.78 5.92
N MET A 120 8.93 4.51 5.35
CA MET A 120 10.09 4.99 6.09
C MET A 120 9.75 6.17 7.01
N ILE A 121 8.98 7.15 6.52
CA ILE A 121 8.76 8.41 7.24
C ILE A 121 7.65 8.31 8.30
N ILE A 122 6.59 7.52 8.08
CA ILE A 122 5.46 7.41 9.00
C ILE A 122 5.85 6.91 10.40
N PRO A 123 6.54 5.76 10.59
CA PRO A 123 6.92 5.28 11.92
C PRO A 123 7.91 6.25 12.58
N LEU A 124 8.77 6.86 11.77
CA LEU A 124 9.74 7.84 12.22
C LEU A 124 9.00 9.08 12.77
N TYR A 125 7.96 9.58 12.08
CA TYR A 125 7.15 10.73 12.50
C TYR A 125 6.32 10.42 13.75
N GLN A 126 5.81 9.20 13.87
CA GLN A 126 5.15 8.74 15.08
C GLN A 126 6.10 8.64 16.27
N ALA A 127 7.35 8.21 16.06
CA ALA A 127 8.36 8.15 17.11
C ALA A 127 8.70 9.54 17.65
N GLU A 128 8.70 10.57 16.80
CA GLU A 128 8.90 11.97 17.22
C GLU A 128 7.70 12.51 18.02
N LEU A 129 6.48 12.14 17.63
CA LEU A 129 5.26 12.63 18.26
C LEU A 129 4.89 11.90 19.55
N ALA A 130 5.19 10.61 19.69
CA ALA A 130 4.69 9.79 20.79
C ALA A 130 5.48 9.98 22.10
N HIS A 131 4.76 9.94 23.23
CA HIS A 131 5.34 9.95 24.57
C HIS A 131 6.18 8.67 24.78
N PRO A 132 7.39 8.75 25.37
CA PRO A 132 8.35 7.65 25.43
C PRO A 132 7.75 6.29 25.89
N ASP A 133 6.81 6.30 26.82
CA ASP A 133 6.20 5.08 27.38
C ASP A 133 5.27 4.30 26.44
N ILE A 134 4.72 4.94 25.40
CA ILE A 134 3.71 4.32 24.51
C ILE A 134 4.16 4.21 23.05
N ARG A 135 5.38 4.65 22.72
CA ARG A 135 5.93 4.64 21.35
C ARG A 135 5.78 3.27 20.67
N GLY A 136 6.12 2.19 21.38
CA GLY A 136 6.05 0.84 20.84
C GLY A 136 4.63 0.31 20.64
N ARG A 137 3.66 0.74 21.47
CA ARG A 137 2.26 0.27 21.33
C ARG A 137 1.58 0.89 20.11
N VAL A 138 1.87 2.16 19.82
CA VAL A 138 1.29 2.87 18.67
C VAL A 138 1.80 2.29 17.35
N THR A 139 3.11 2.04 17.25
CA THR A 139 3.71 1.44 16.04
C THR A 139 3.28 -0.01 15.86
N ALA A 140 3.16 -0.78 16.94
CA ALA A 140 2.61 -2.14 16.89
C ALA A 140 1.15 -2.17 16.43
N LEU A 141 0.32 -1.24 16.91
CA LEU A 141 -1.08 -1.13 16.47
C LEU A 141 -1.17 -0.84 14.97
N GLN A 142 -0.28 0.01 14.44
CA GLN A 142 -0.27 0.32 13.02
C GLN A 142 0.17 -0.87 12.16
N GLN A 143 1.17 -1.63 12.59
CA GLN A 143 1.58 -2.88 11.94
C GLN A 143 0.46 -3.95 12.02
N PHE A 144 -0.28 -3.98 13.12
CA PHE A 144 -1.45 -4.84 13.24
C PHE A 144 -2.54 -4.45 12.23
N MET A 145 -2.83 -3.15 12.07
CA MET A 145 -3.79 -2.65 11.08
C MET A 145 -3.36 -2.91 9.62
N LEU A 146 -2.04 -2.89 9.33
CA LEU A 146 -1.52 -3.36 8.03
C LEU A 146 -1.92 -4.81 7.77
N GLY A 147 -1.71 -5.68 8.76
CA GLY A 147 -2.09 -7.10 8.67
C GLY A 147 -3.60 -7.29 8.49
N VAL A 148 -4.41 -6.56 9.24
CA VAL A 148 -5.88 -6.60 9.11
C VAL A 148 -6.32 -6.16 7.72
N GLY A 149 -5.75 -5.10 7.16
CA GLY A 149 -6.07 -4.65 5.79
C GLY A 149 -5.78 -5.71 4.72
N ALA A 150 -4.65 -6.41 4.85
CA ALA A 150 -4.30 -7.51 3.94
C ALA A 150 -5.25 -8.73 4.11
N LEU A 151 -5.71 -9.01 5.33
CA LEU A 151 -6.67 -10.08 5.60
C LEU A 151 -8.06 -9.76 5.03
N VAL A 152 -8.53 -8.51 5.18
CA VAL A 152 -9.80 -8.06 4.61
C VAL A 152 -9.81 -8.23 3.09
N SER A 153 -8.77 -7.73 2.41
CA SER A 153 -8.63 -7.88 0.96
C SER A 153 -8.63 -9.34 0.49
N LYS A 154 -7.91 -10.23 1.19
CA LYS A 154 -7.95 -11.67 0.90
C LYS A 154 -9.33 -12.27 1.11
N SER A 155 -10.04 -11.86 2.16
CA SER A 155 -11.38 -12.37 2.45
C SER A 155 -12.41 -12.00 1.37
N GLU A 156 -12.28 -10.82 0.77
CA GLU A 156 -13.13 -10.38 -0.36
C GLU A 156 -12.74 -11.06 -1.68
N GLY A 157 -11.44 -11.27 -1.93
CA GLY A 157 -10.97 -12.08 -3.05
C GLY A 157 -11.49 -13.51 -2.99
N GLN A 158 -11.49 -14.12 -1.80
CA GLN A 158 -11.96 -15.49 -1.59
C GLN A 158 -13.48 -15.61 -1.68
N LYS A 159 -14.23 -14.61 -1.21
CA LYS A 159 -15.69 -14.54 -1.43
C LYS A 159 -16.03 -14.44 -2.91
N THR A 160 -15.29 -13.64 -3.68
CA THR A 160 -15.49 -13.48 -5.13
C THR A 160 -15.20 -14.78 -5.87
N SER A 161 -14.08 -15.46 -5.59
CA SER A 161 -13.75 -16.76 -6.20
C SER A 161 -14.74 -17.88 -5.81
N THR A 162 -15.27 -17.85 -4.58
CA THR A 162 -16.24 -18.85 -4.11
C THR A 162 -17.61 -18.65 -4.76
N VAL A 163 -18.06 -17.40 -4.94
CA VAL A 163 -19.30 -17.07 -5.66
C VAL A 163 -19.21 -17.46 -7.14
N TRP A 164 -18.07 -17.25 -7.78
CA TRP A 164 -17.84 -17.70 -9.16
C TRP A 164 -17.79 -19.23 -9.28
N ASN A 165 -17.13 -19.93 -8.35
CA ASN A 165 -17.15 -21.40 -8.33
C ASN A 165 -18.54 -21.97 -8.06
N MET A 166 -19.35 -21.35 -7.18
CA MET A 166 -20.74 -21.76 -6.96
C MET A 166 -21.62 -21.50 -8.19
N ARG A 167 -21.40 -20.40 -8.92
CA ARG A 167 -22.11 -20.12 -10.18
C ARG A 167 -21.69 -21.05 -11.32
N ALA A 168 -20.41 -21.41 -11.41
CA ALA A 168 -19.91 -22.39 -12.37
C ALA A 168 -20.46 -23.80 -12.06
N ALA A 169 -20.56 -24.18 -10.79
CA ALA A 169 -21.15 -25.45 -10.37
C ALA A 169 -22.68 -25.50 -10.52
N SER A 170 -23.36 -24.35 -10.62
CA SER A 170 -24.81 -24.28 -10.88
C SER A 170 -25.17 -24.31 -12.37
N LEU A 171 -24.17 -24.23 -13.27
CA LEU A 171 -24.32 -24.26 -14.73
C LEU A 171 -23.81 -25.59 -15.35
N ALA A 172 -23.42 -26.56 -14.51
CA ALA A 172 -23.06 -27.93 -14.87
C ALA A 172 -24.09 -28.91 -14.29
#